data_AF-A0A927TB79-F1
#
_entry.id   AF-A0A927TB79-F1
#
_cell.length_a   1.000
_cell.length_b   1.000
_cell.length_c   1.000
_cell.angle_alpha   90.00
_cell.angle_beta   90.00
_cell.angle_gamma   90.00
#
_symmetry.space_group_name_H-M   'P 1'
#
loop_
_entity.id
_entity.type
_entity.pdbx_description
1 polymer ?
#
loop_
_entity_poly.entity_id
_entity_poly.type
_entity_poly.pdbx_seq_one_letter_code
_entity_poly.pdbx_strand_id
1 'polypeptide(L)'
;MGFIENRVTFDWCTPEVVERILAWQEARGISREETEHCFRDILTYGKEILASPEFSNCFFQQHHYVSTVGDHTLHVTLHALSHAYELQSWGHKINLRDVVTACLCHDIGILGRYGKFANDLVCCYLHPIHSALAAKRIVPKISRKALKAISRHMFPAFPIPPVSWVGYLLIKADKYCAYYEMKKDFAVGATIPAAA
;
A
#
# COMPACT_ATOMS: atom_id res chain seq x y z
N MET A 1 10.54 17.62 15.43
CA MET A 1 11.28 17.49 14.17
C MET A 1 11.59 16.03 13.97
N GLY A 2 10.68 15.33 13.29
CA GLY A 2 10.65 13.87 13.20
C GLY A 2 11.61 13.34 12.14
N PHE A 3 11.91 12.04 12.23
CA PHE A 3 12.79 11.33 11.28
C PHE A 3 12.35 11.52 9.81
N ILE A 4 11.05 11.70 9.58
CA ILE A 4 10.46 11.81 8.24
C ILE A 4 10.76 13.16 7.57
N GLU A 5 10.87 14.26 8.31
CA GLU A 5 11.09 15.59 7.72
C GLU A 5 12.49 15.77 7.12
N ASN A 6 13.49 15.02 7.61
CA ASN A 6 14.91 15.27 7.33
C ASN A 6 15.55 14.34 6.28
N ARG A 7 14.81 13.39 5.68
CA ARG A 7 15.38 12.35 4.78
C ARG A 7 14.53 11.95 3.58
N VAL A 8 13.50 12.70 3.24
CA VAL A 8 12.65 12.33 2.11
C VAL A 8 13.26 12.76 0.79
N THR A 9 13.50 11.79 -0.10
CA THR A 9 14.20 11.94 -1.38
C THR A 9 13.32 11.69 -2.59
N PHE A 10 12.00 11.60 -2.41
CA PHE A 10 11.07 11.25 -3.50
C PHE A 10 10.11 12.40 -3.75
N ASP A 11 9.93 12.76 -5.02
CA ASP A 11 9.13 13.92 -5.45
C ASP A 11 7.67 13.87 -4.96
N TRP A 12 7.10 12.67 -4.79
CA TRP A 12 5.73 12.48 -4.31
C TRP A 12 5.59 12.58 -2.78
N CYS A 13 6.68 12.43 -2.03
CA CYS A 13 6.63 12.32 -0.57
C CYS A 13 6.78 13.72 0.05
N THR A 14 5.80 14.58 -0.18
CA THR A 14 5.81 15.95 0.36
C THR A 14 5.47 15.95 1.85
N PRO A 15 5.79 17.03 2.60
CA PRO A 15 5.36 17.16 4.00
C PRO A 15 3.84 16.99 4.18
N GLU A 16 3.03 17.44 3.22
CA GLU A 16 1.58 17.30 3.24
C GLU A 16 1.13 15.85 3.12
N VAL A 17 1.81 15.06 2.27
CA VAL A 17 1.56 13.60 2.18
C VAL A 17 1.91 12.93 3.50
N VAL A 18 3.09 13.25 4.05
CA VAL A 18 3.54 12.67 5.33
C VAL A 18 2.55 12.98 6.45
N GLU A 19 2.16 14.24 6.64
CA GLU A 19 1.23 14.62 7.70
C GLU A 19 -0.15 14.00 7.49
N ARG A 20 -0.64 13.87 6.25
CA ARG A 20 -1.89 13.16 5.96
C ARG A 20 -1.82 11.69 6.36
N ILE A 21 -0.72 10.99 6.02
CA ILE A 21 -0.51 9.58 6.40
C ILE A 21 -0.44 9.45 7.92
N LEU A 22 0.33 10.31 8.61
CA LEU A 22 0.44 10.29 10.08
C LEU A 22 -0.91 10.54 10.75
N ALA A 23 -1.63 11.57 10.34
CA ALA A 23 -2.95 11.88 10.89
C ALA A 23 -3.95 10.72 10.69
N TRP A 24 -3.87 10.04 9.54
CA TRP A 24 -4.70 8.86 9.29
C TRP A 24 -4.37 7.73 10.26
N GLN A 25 -3.09 7.44 10.53
CA GLN A 25 -2.66 6.39 11.46
C GLN A 25 -3.03 6.73 12.92
N GLU A 26 -2.76 7.96 13.36
CA GLU A 26 -3.07 8.44 14.71
C GLU A 26 -4.57 8.37 15.01
N ALA A 27 -5.42 8.75 14.05
CA ALA A 27 -6.87 8.63 14.16
C ALA A 27 -7.39 7.18 14.32
N ARG A 28 -6.53 6.18 14.07
CA ARG A 28 -6.83 4.75 14.22
C ARG A 28 -6.08 4.12 15.40
N GLY A 29 -5.50 4.95 16.27
CA GLY A 29 -4.85 4.53 17.51
C GLY A 29 -3.42 4.01 17.31
N ILE A 30 -2.84 4.18 16.11
CA ILE A 30 -1.44 3.81 15.86
C ILE A 30 -0.57 4.98 16.27
N SER A 31 0.45 4.70 17.09
CA SER A 31 1.34 5.75 17.58
C SER A 31 2.22 6.31 16.47
N ARG A 32 2.61 7.58 16.61
CA ARG A 32 3.58 8.22 15.70
C ARG A 32 4.90 7.45 15.66
N GLU A 33 5.38 6.97 16.80
CA GLU A 33 6.63 6.20 16.90
C GLU A 33 6.56 4.89 16.10
N GLU A 34 5.46 4.15 16.23
CA GLU A 34 5.21 2.92 15.47
C GLU A 34 5.11 3.20 13.96
N THR A 35 4.41 4.28 13.60
CA THR A 35 4.28 4.71 12.20
C THR A 35 5.64 5.06 11.61
N GLU A 36 6.45 5.86 12.32
CA GLU A 36 7.81 6.21 11.90
C GLU A 36 8.71 4.97 11.80
N HIS A 37 8.56 3.99 12.69
CA HIS A 37 9.28 2.73 12.61
C HIS A 37 8.93 1.94 11.35
N CYS A 38 7.64 1.74 11.07
CA CYS A 38 7.19 1.08 9.86
C CYS A 38 7.67 1.84 8.61
N PHE A 39 7.63 3.17 8.64
CA PHE A 39 8.08 4.00 7.52
C PHE A 39 9.57 3.83 7.22
N ARG A 40 10.43 3.66 8.25
CA ARG A 40 11.86 3.32 8.06
C ARG A 40 12.05 2.03 7.28
N ASP A 41 11.25 1.01 7.58
CA ASP A 41 11.32 -0.27 6.89
C ASP A 41 10.73 -0.19 5.47
N ILE A 42 9.70 0.63 5.26
CA ILE A 42 9.18 0.97 3.92
C ILE A 42 10.29 1.60 3.07
N LEU A 43 11.01 2.60 3.59
CA LEU A 43 12.11 3.26 2.88
C LEU A 43 13.26 2.28 2.59
N THR A 44 13.55 1.40 3.55
CA THR A 44 14.66 0.43 3.44
C THR A 44 14.37 -0.65 2.40
N TYR A 45 13.19 -1.28 2.49
CA TYR A 45 12.85 -2.44 1.65
C TYR A 45 12.17 -2.05 0.34
N GLY A 46 11.51 -0.89 0.29
CA GLY A 46 10.71 -0.43 -0.84
C GLY A 46 11.41 0.56 -1.78
N LYS A 47 12.69 0.91 -1.53
CA LYS A 47 13.41 1.99 -2.23
C LYS A 47 13.20 2.01 -3.76
N GLU A 48 13.33 0.86 -4.41
CA GLU A 48 13.17 0.72 -5.88
C GLU A 48 11.74 1.06 -6.33
N ILE A 49 10.74 0.67 -5.54
CA ILE A 49 9.33 0.92 -5.81
C ILE A 49 9.00 2.38 -5.59
N LEU A 50 9.44 2.94 -4.45
CA LEU A 50 9.23 4.34 -4.08
C LEU A 50 9.88 5.31 -5.08
N ALA A 51 11.00 4.91 -5.69
CA ALA A 51 11.68 5.67 -6.74
C ALA A 51 11.03 5.54 -8.13
N SER A 52 10.08 4.61 -8.32
CA SER A 52 9.52 4.33 -9.63
C SER A 52 8.49 5.39 -10.05
N PRO A 53 8.44 5.77 -11.34
CA PRO A 53 7.38 6.62 -11.87
C PRO A 53 5.98 6.02 -11.65
N GLU A 54 5.86 4.69 -11.73
CA GLU A 54 4.59 3.99 -11.49
C GLU A 54 4.05 4.24 -10.08
N PHE A 55 4.92 4.21 -9.06
CA PHE A 55 4.50 4.48 -7.69
C PHE A 55 4.16 5.95 -7.48
N SER A 56 4.96 6.87 -8.02
CA SER A 56 4.66 8.31 -7.99
C SER A 56 3.28 8.61 -8.59
N ASN A 57 2.95 7.96 -9.71
CA ASN A 57 1.66 8.12 -10.39
C ASN A 57 0.45 7.64 -9.56
N CYS A 58 0.65 6.83 -8.53
CA CYS A 58 -0.41 6.38 -7.64
C CYS A 58 -1.05 7.53 -6.84
N PHE A 59 -0.32 8.62 -6.59
CA PHE A 59 -0.84 9.78 -5.87
C PHE A 59 -1.72 10.71 -6.71
N PHE A 60 -1.83 10.48 -8.02
CA PHE A 60 -2.68 11.28 -8.92
C PHE A 60 -3.97 10.59 -9.32
N GLN A 61 -4.16 9.32 -8.95
CA GLN A 61 -5.40 8.59 -9.20
C GLN A 61 -6.22 8.46 -7.92
N GLN A 62 -7.41 9.05 -7.91
CA GLN A 62 -8.39 8.83 -6.84
C GLN A 62 -8.69 7.33 -6.69
N HIS A 63 -8.71 6.88 -5.43
CA HIS A 63 -9.03 5.53 -5.03
C HIS A 63 -9.96 5.57 -3.82
N HIS A 64 -11.05 4.81 -3.84
CA HIS A 64 -12.17 4.98 -2.89
C HIS A 64 -12.67 6.45 -2.83
N TYR A 65 -13.35 6.83 -1.75
CA TYR A 65 -13.99 8.14 -1.67
C TYR A 65 -13.01 9.26 -1.28
N VAL A 66 -12.05 8.97 -0.39
CA VAL A 66 -11.24 9.98 0.30
C VAL A 66 -9.72 9.84 0.09
N SER A 67 -9.27 8.88 -0.72
CA SER A 67 -7.86 8.54 -0.86
C SER A 67 -7.42 8.58 -2.32
N THR A 68 -6.10 8.54 -2.52
CA THR A 68 -5.48 8.17 -3.79
C THR A 68 -5.02 6.71 -3.73
N VAL A 69 -4.63 6.12 -4.86
CA VAL A 69 -4.01 4.79 -4.87
C VAL A 69 -2.74 4.79 -4.01
N GLY A 70 -1.98 5.89 -4.03
CA GLY A 70 -0.77 6.08 -3.24
C GLY A 70 -1.04 6.11 -1.74
N ASP A 71 -2.04 6.88 -1.31
CA ASP A 71 -2.46 6.95 0.09
C ASP A 71 -2.88 5.58 0.62
N HIS A 72 -3.79 4.93 -0.10
CA HIS A 72 -4.28 3.58 0.23
C HIS A 72 -3.09 2.62 0.36
N THR A 73 -2.20 2.62 -0.62
CA THR A 73 -1.03 1.73 -0.64
C THR A 73 -0.11 1.93 0.56
N LEU A 74 0.12 3.18 0.98
CA LEU A 74 0.92 3.47 2.16
C LEU A 74 0.21 3.04 3.45
N HIS A 75 -1.08 3.33 3.61
CA HIS A 75 -1.87 2.87 4.76
C HIS A 75 -1.83 1.34 4.90
N VAL A 76 -2.03 0.63 3.79
CA VAL A 76 -1.97 -0.84 3.74
C VAL A 76 -0.59 -1.34 4.14
N THR A 77 0.48 -0.73 3.62
CA THR A 77 1.84 -1.16 3.92
C THR A 77 2.20 -0.95 5.39
N LEU A 78 1.80 0.19 5.98
CA LEU A 78 2.00 0.49 7.40
C LEU A 78 1.26 -0.51 8.29
N HIS A 79 -0.03 -0.75 8.02
CA HIS A 79 -0.82 -1.73 8.78
C HIS A 79 -0.30 -3.16 8.64
N ALA A 80 0.12 -3.56 7.45
CA ALA A 80 0.67 -4.89 7.22
C ALA A 80 2.00 -5.09 7.97
N LEU A 81 2.83 -4.05 8.08
CA LEU A 81 4.08 -4.08 8.85
C LEU A 81 3.83 -4.14 10.36
N SER A 82 2.94 -3.29 10.89
CA SER A 82 2.54 -3.33 12.31
C SER A 82 2.14 -4.76 12.72
N HIS A 83 1.22 -5.38 11.97
CA HIS A 83 0.83 -6.77 12.21
C HIS A 83 1.94 -7.80 11.94
N ALA A 84 2.88 -7.51 11.03
CA ALA A 84 4.03 -8.37 10.83
C ALA A 84 4.94 -8.40 12.07
N TYR A 85 5.15 -7.25 12.72
CA TYR A 85 5.93 -7.18 13.96
C TYR A 85 5.23 -7.89 15.12
N GLU A 86 3.91 -7.73 15.25
CA GLU A 86 3.11 -8.47 16.24
C GLU A 86 3.29 -9.98 16.08
N LEU A 87 3.13 -10.50 14.86
CA LEU A 87 3.30 -11.92 14.58
C LEU A 87 4.75 -12.39 14.78
N GLN A 88 5.76 -11.57 14.47
CA GLN A 88 7.16 -11.87 14.78
C GLN A 88 7.40 -11.96 16.28
N SER A 89 6.75 -11.11 17.09
CA SER A 89 6.82 -11.17 18.56
C SER A 89 6.24 -12.48 19.12
N TRP A 90 5.30 -13.09 18.39
CA TRP A 90 4.73 -14.41 18.70
C TRP A 90 5.55 -15.58 18.11
N GLY A 91 6.73 -15.32 17.55
CA GLY A 91 7.65 -16.33 17.04
C GLY A 91 7.45 -16.71 15.57
N HIS A 92 6.58 -16.02 14.81
CA HIS A 92 6.42 -16.29 13.39
C HIS A 92 7.57 -15.69 12.56
N LYS A 93 8.15 -16.50 11.68
CA LYS A 93 9.18 -16.03 10.73
C LYS A 93 8.54 -15.31 9.55
N ILE A 94 8.52 -13.99 9.59
CA ILE A 94 7.99 -13.13 8.51
C ILE A 94 9.14 -12.37 7.84
N ASN A 95 9.14 -12.40 6.51
CA ASN A 95 10.10 -11.62 5.72
C ASN A 95 9.50 -10.24 5.43
N LEU A 96 9.98 -9.22 6.14
CA LEU A 96 9.48 -7.84 6.02
C LEU A 96 9.69 -7.27 4.62
N ARG A 97 10.79 -7.62 3.94
CA ARG A 97 11.00 -7.22 2.53
C ARG A 97 9.89 -7.72 1.62
N ASP A 98 9.47 -8.97 1.79
CA ASP A 98 8.35 -9.54 1.01
C ASP A 98 7.02 -8.84 1.33
N VAL A 99 6.79 -8.46 2.59
CA VAL A 99 5.59 -7.71 3.03
C VAL A 99 5.57 -6.34 2.38
N VAL A 100 6.62 -5.54 2.54
CA VAL A 100 6.73 -4.20 1.96
C VAL A 100 6.60 -4.26 0.45
N THR A 101 7.34 -5.16 -0.21
CA THR A 101 7.28 -5.30 -1.67
C THR A 101 5.88 -5.66 -2.16
N ALA A 102 5.20 -6.59 -1.48
CA ALA A 102 3.86 -7.00 -1.88
C ALA A 102 2.85 -5.87 -1.68
N CYS A 103 2.89 -5.16 -0.55
CA CYS A 103 1.95 -4.09 -0.24
C CYS A 103 2.16 -2.88 -1.14
N LEU A 104 3.40 -2.40 -1.32
CA LEU A 104 3.66 -1.24 -2.17
C LEU A 104 3.29 -1.46 -3.65
N CYS A 105 3.26 -2.72 -4.10
CA CYS A 105 2.94 -3.04 -5.49
C CYS A 105 1.51 -3.55 -5.72
N HIS A 106 0.72 -3.82 -4.68
CA HIS A 106 -0.51 -4.60 -4.84
C HIS A 106 -1.52 -3.96 -5.80
N ASP A 107 -1.55 -2.63 -5.84
CA ASP A 107 -2.52 -1.85 -6.59
C ASP A 107 -1.94 -1.03 -7.76
N ILE A 108 -0.63 -1.08 -8.01
CA ILE A 108 -0.01 -0.36 -9.14
C ILE A 108 -0.67 -0.73 -10.48
N GLY A 109 -1.13 -1.98 -10.62
CA GLY A 109 -1.83 -2.45 -11.81
C GLY A 109 -3.19 -1.81 -12.07
N ILE A 110 -3.76 -1.08 -11.10
CA ILE A 110 -5.04 -0.39 -11.20
C ILE A 110 -4.92 1.00 -11.85
N LEU A 111 -3.71 1.51 -12.08
CA LEU A 111 -3.51 2.81 -12.72
C LEU A 111 -4.12 2.84 -14.13
N GLY A 112 -4.81 3.95 -14.43
CA GLY A 112 -5.57 4.17 -15.65
C GLY A 112 -6.91 3.43 -15.71
N ARG A 113 -7.46 2.97 -14.57
CA ARG A 113 -8.59 2.02 -14.54
C ARG A 113 -9.77 2.41 -15.44
N TYR A 114 -10.12 3.69 -15.50
CA TYR A 114 -11.30 4.17 -16.23
C TYR A 114 -11.16 4.10 -17.75
N GLY A 115 -9.93 4.09 -18.28
CA GLY A 115 -9.66 3.86 -19.72
C GLY A 115 -9.13 2.46 -20.03
N LYS A 116 -8.68 1.72 -19.01
CA LYS A 116 -7.98 0.44 -19.15
C LYS A 116 -8.89 -0.78 -19.04
N PHE A 117 -9.95 -0.71 -18.23
CA PHE A 117 -10.82 -1.84 -17.96
C PHE A 117 -12.25 -1.56 -18.43
N ALA A 118 -12.92 -2.58 -18.95
CA ALA A 118 -14.28 -2.44 -19.47
C ALA A 118 -15.32 -2.11 -18.38
N ASN A 119 -15.08 -2.57 -17.15
CA ASN A 119 -15.91 -2.31 -15.97
C ASN A 119 -15.16 -2.69 -14.68
N ASP A 120 -15.79 -2.44 -13.53
CA ASP A 120 -15.20 -2.70 -12.21
C ASP A 120 -14.97 -4.18 -11.91
N LEU A 121 -15.80 -5.08 -12.44
CA LEU A 121 -15.59 -6.52 -12.28
C LEU A 121 -14.34 -6.99 -13.01
N VAL A 122 -14.14 -6.53 -14.24
CA VAL A 122 -12.93 -6.79 -15.03
C VAL A 122 -11.71 -6.15 -14.37
N CYS A 123 -11.85 -4.94 -13.85
CA CYS A 123 -10.80 -4.28 -13.06
C CYS A 123 -10.40 -5.13 -11.85
N CYS A 124 -11.37 -5.58 -11.04
CA CYS A 124 -11.17 -6.44 -9.87
C CYS A 124 -10.37 -7.71 -10.20
N TYR A 125 -10.66 -8.33 -11.35
CA TYR A 125 -9.97 -9.55 -11.79
C TYR A 125 -8.56 -9.30 -12.35
N LEU A 126 -8.39 -8.25 -13.18
CA LEU A 126 -7.16 -8.05 -13.94
C LEU A 126 -6.12 -7.19 -13.23
N HIS A 127 -6.51 -6.25 -12.36
CA HIS A 127 -5.51 -5.40 -11.70
C HIS A 127 -4.51 -6.18 -10.83
N PRO A 128 -4.86 -7.26 -10.09
CA PRO A 128 -3.87 -8.02 -9.31
C PRO A 128 -2.81 -8.68 -10.22
N ILE A 129 -3.23 -9.12 -11.41
CA ILE A 129 -2.35 -9.70 -12.43
C ILE A 129 -1.43 -8.61 -13.00
N HIS A 130 -1.99 -7.45 -13.36
CA HIS A 130 -1.23 -6.31 -13.86
C HIS A 130 -0.24 -5.76 -12.81
N SER A 131 -0.64 -5.73 -11.54
CA SER A 131 0.20 -5.35 -10.40
C SER A 131 1.38 -6.31 -10.25
N ALA A 132 1.14 -7.62 -10.33
CA ALA A 132 2.23 -8.60 -10.28
C ALA A 132 3.19 -8.46 -11.48
N LEU A 133 2.70 -8.11 -12.67
CA LEU A 133 3.54 -7.83 -13.84
C LEU A 133 4.35 -6.53 -13.66
N ALA A 134 3.75 -5.47 -13.12
CA ALA A 134 4.44 -4.22 -12.80
C ALA A 134 5.54 -4.45 -11.75
N ALA A 135 5.22 -5.19 -10.68
CA ALA A 135 6.17 -5.52 -9.63
C ALA A 135 7.41 -6.28 -10.16
N LYS A 136 7.24 -7.18 -11.14
CA LYS A 136 8.36 -7.86 -11.80
C LYS A 136 9.28 -6.92 -12.58
N ARG A 137 8.75 -5.82 -13.12
CA ARG A 137 9.53 -4.82 -13.86
C ARG A 137 10.26 -3.88 -12.91
N ILE A 138 9.57 -3.46 -11.84
CA ILE A 138 10.06 -2.45 -10.90
C ILE A 138 11.10 -3.04 -9.93
N VAL A 139 10.91 -4.29 -9.47
CA VAL A 139 11.71 -4.89 -8.38
C VAL A 139 12.58 -6.03 -8.91
N PRO A 140 13.90 -5.80 -9.05
CA PRO A 140 14.86 -6.86 -9.33
C PRO A 140 14.77 -7.99 -8.30
N LYS A 141 14.73 -9.23 -8.80
CA LYS A 141 14.70 -10.45 -7.98
C LYS A 141 13.53 -10.48 -6.98
N ILE A 142 12.36 -9.96 -7.36
CA ILE A 142 11.15 -10.09 -6.56
C ILE A 142 10.84 -11.56 -6.24
N SER A 143 10.47 -11.84 -5.00
CA SER A 143 10.22 -13.22 -4.57
C SER A 143 8.92 -13.77 -5.14
N ARG A 144 8.88 -15.09 -5.36
CA ARG A 144 7.63 -15.78 -5.75
C ARG A 144 6.53 -15.62 -4.70
N LYS A 145 6.89 -15.43 -3.43
CA LYS A 145 5.94 -15.23 -2.32
C LYS A 145 5.24 -13.87 -2.44
N ALA A 146 6.00 -12.79 -2.66
CA ALA A 146 5.46 -11.46 -2.87
C ALA A 146 4.58 -11.40 -4.14
N LEU A 147 5.05 -11.99 -5.25
CA LEU A 147 4.24 -12.07 -6.48
C LEU A 147 2.91 -12.79 -6.29
N LYS A 148 2.91 -13.92 -5.57
CA LYS A 148 1.68 -14.65 -5.27
C LYS A 148 0.74 -13.84 -4.37
N ALA A 149 1.28 -13.12 -3.38
CA ALA A 149 0.49 -12.24 -2.52
C ALA A 149 -0.19 -11.14 -3.35
N ILE A 150 0.57 -10.43 -4.20
CA ILE A 150 0.04 -9.39 -5.09
C ILE A 150 -1.07 -9.97 -5.99
N SER A 151 -0.84 -11.09 -6.66
CA SER A 151 -1.82 -11.66 -7.61
C SER A 151 -3.12 -12.19 -6.97
N ARG A 152 -3.19 -12.25 -5.63
CA ARG A 152 -4.30 -12.85 -4.88
C ARG A 152 -4.87 -11.94 -3.80
N HIS A 153 -4.43 -10.69 -3.72
CA HIS A 153 -4.82 -9.78 -2.64
C HIS A 153 -6.32 -9.43 -2.67
N MET A 154 -7.00 -9.66 -3.79
CA MET A 154 -8.43 -9.42 -3.92
C MET A 154 -9.33 -10.45 -3.24
N PHE A 155 -8.79 -11.47 -2.57
CA PHE A 155 -9.61 -12.36 -1.75
C PHE A 155 -10.36 -11.58 -0.65
N PRO A 156 -11.66 -11.85 -0.40
CA PRO A 156 -12.50 -12.89 -1.00
C PRO A 156 -13.27 -12.47 -2.26
N ALA A 157 -13.17 -11.21 -2.71
CA ALA A 157 -13.83 -10.73 -3.94
C ALA A 157 -13.36 -11.50 -5.18
N PHE A 158 -12.09 -11.90 -5.20
CA PHE A 158 -11.58 -12.95 -6.07
C PHE A 158 -11.30 -14.22 -5.25
N PRO A 159 -11.95 -15.36 -5.54
CA PRO A 159 -12.00 -16.51 -4.62
C PRO A 159 -10.75 -17.40 -4.64
N ILE A 160 -9.56 -16.79 -4.65
CA ILE A 160 -8.28 -17.51 -4.52
C ILE A 160 -7.61 -17.09 -3.19
N PRO A 161 -7.58 -17.96 -2.17
CA PRO A 161 -7.06 -17.59 -0.86
C PRO A 161 -5.54 -17.34 -0.85
N PRO A 162 -5.03 -16.62 0.16
CA PRO A 162 -3.59 -16.48 0.36
C PRO A 162 -2.95 -17.83 0.72
N VAL A 163 -1.68 -17.98 0.38
CA VAL A 163 -0.88 -19.20 0.67
C VAL A 163 0.35 -18.89 1.53
N SER A 164 0.40 -17.71 2.13
CA SER A 164 1.52 -17.25 2.96
C SER A 164 1.07 -16.16 3.92
N TRP A 165 1.83 -15.96 5.00
CA TRP A 165 1.66 -14.83 5.91
C TRP A 165 1.72 -13.48 5.20
N VAL A 166 2.60 -13.33 4.19
CA VAL A 166 2.69 -12.12 3.37
C VAL A 166 1.36 -11.83 2.67
N GLY A 167 0.74 -12.86 2.06
CA GLY A 167 -0.56 -12.70 1.41
C GLY A 167 -1.69 -12.42 2.41
N TYR A 168 -1.69 -13.10 3.55
CA TYR A 168 -2.67 -12.88 4.61
C TYR A 168 -2.60 -11.45 5.17
N LEU A 169 -1.41 -10.97 5.51
CA LEU A 169 -1.18 -9.62 6.01
C LEU A 169 -1.62 -8.57 4.99
N LEU A 170 -1.25 -8.74 3.71
CA LEU A 170 -1.66 -7.85 2.64
C LEU A 170 -3.19 -7.78 2.53
N ILE A 171 -3.88 -8.92 2.42
CA ILE A 171 -5.35 -8.94 2.30
C ILE A 171 -6.01 -8.30 3.53
N LYS A 172 -5.55 -8.63 4.73
CA LYS A 172 -6.12 -8.08 5.97
C LYS A 172 -5.98 -6.56 6.00
N ALA A 173 -4.80 -6.04 5.69
CA ALA A 173 -4.52 -4.61 5.69
C ALA A 173 -5.29 -3.87 4.57
N ASP A 174 -5.29 -4.42 3.35
CA ASP A 174 -6.05 -3.90 2.21
C ASP A 174 -7.54 -3.73 2.54
N LYS A 175 -8.20 -4.79 3.02
CA LYS A 175 -9.63 -4.72 3.37
C LYS A 175 -9.91 -3.80 4.56
N TYR A 176 -9.00 -3.73 5.53
CA TYR A 176 -9.11 -2.79 6.64
C TYR A 176 -9.06 -1.35 6.14
N CYS A 177 -8.03 -0.97 5.36
CA CYS A 177 -7.88 0.39 4.84
C CYS A 177 -9.04 0.80 3.93
N ALA A 178 -9.39 -0.06 2.97
CA ALA A 178 -10.50 0.18 2.04
C ALA A 178 -11.83 0.43 2.78
N TYR A 179 -12.11 -0.33 3.86
CA TYR A 179 -13.32 -0.14 4.65
C TYR A 179 -13.44 1.27 5.25
N TYR A 180 -12.33 1.85 5.74
CA TYR A 180 -12.35 3.21 6.29
C TYR A 180 -12.35 4.27 5.20
N GLU A 181 -11.67 4.03 4.08
CA GLU A 181 -11.57 4.97 2.96
C GLU A 181 -12.85 5.04 2.11
N MET A 182 -13.71 4.03 2.19
CA MET A 182 -15.05 4.04 1.59
C MET A 182 -16.08 4.86 2.39
N LYS A 183 -15.79 5.22 3.65
CA LYS A 183 -16.73 5.96 4.49
C LYS A 183 -16.45 7.46 4.46
N LYS A 184 -17.42 8.22 3.95
CA LYS A 184 -17.37 9.69 3.85
C LYS A 184 -17.10 10.40 5.18
N ASP A 185 -17.61 9.86 6.29
CA ASP A 185 -17.48 10.46 7.63
C ASP A 185 -16.10 10.28 8.28
N PHE A 186 -15.20 9.49 7.65
CA PHE A 186 -13.84 9.24 8.14
C PHE A 186 -12.77 9.98 7.34
N ALA A 187 -13.18 11.00 6.57
CA ALA A 187 -12.35 11.93 5.82
C ALA A 187 -11.56 12.88 6.75
N VAL A 188 -10.69 12.35 7.61
CA VAL A 188 -9.73 13.17 8.34
C VAL A 188 -8.56 13.46 7.40
N GLY A 189 -8.34 14.74 7.06
CA GLY A 189 -7.18 15.18 6.26
C GLY A 189 -7.24 14.95 4.75
N ALA A 190 -8.38 14.50 4.22
CA ALA A 190 -8.56 14.15 2.81
C ALA A 190 -8.97 15.33 1.93
N THR A 191 -8.06 16.28 1.72
CA THR A 191 -8.11 17.12 0.52
C THR A 191 -7.16 16.53 -0.50
N ILE A 192 -7.70 15.78 -1.47
CA ILE A 192 -6.95 15.43 -2.69
C ILE A 192 -6.61 16.77 -3.37
N PRO A 193 -5.34 17.07 -3.65
CA PRO A 193 -5.00 18.25 -4.44
C PRO A 193 -5.77 18.19 -5.75
N ALA A 194 -6.51 19.25 -6.09
CA ALA A 194 -7.08 19.36 -7.41
C ALA A 194 -5.94 19.25 -8.43
N ALA A 195 -6.07 18.37 -9.41
CA ALA A 195 -5.15 18.34 -10.55
C ALA A 195 -5.16 19.74 -11.19
N ALA A 196 -4.00 20.38 -11.25
CA ALA A 196 -3.79 21.66 -11.91
C ALA A 196 -3.89 21.51 -13.43
#